data_AF-A0A2W5YZT3-F1
#
_entry.id   AF-A0A2W5YZT3-F1
#
_cell.length_a   1.000
_cell.length_b   1.000
_cell.length_c   1.000
_cell.angle_alpha   90.00
_cell.angle_beta   90.00
_cell.angle_gamma   90.00
#
_symmetry.space_group_name_H-M   'P 1'
#
loop_
_entity.id
_entity.type
_entity.pdbx_description
1 polymer ?
#
loop_
_entity_poly.entity_id
_entity_poly.type
_entity_poly.pdbx_seq_one_letter_code
_entity_poly.pdbx_strand_id
1 'polypeptide(L)' 'MGAPNPHFAFGVYIVVMIRNNLRVLEQKVNASDKLSDADKFDLQQYITRCYGSLTTFNILFKNKDDQFRTGG' A
#
# COMPACT_ATOMS: atom_id res chain seq x y z
N MET A 1 -21.03 11.36 19.46
CA MET A 1 -19.91 10.88 18.63
C MET A 1 -19.98 9.37 18.60
N GLY A 2 -20.49 8.76 17.52
CA GLY A 2 -20.52 7.30 17.38
C GLY A 2 -19.11 6.78 17.10
N ALA A 3 -18.67 5.74 17.81
CA ALA A 3 -17.38 5.12 17.56
C ALA A 3 -17.27 4.68 16.09
N PRO A 4 -16.11 4.85 15.43
CA PRO A 4 -15.93 4.42 14.06
C PRO A 4 -16.12 2.89 13.95
N ASN A 5 -16.79 2.45 12.89
CA ASN A 5 -17.06 1.03 12.64
C ASN A 5 -15.73 0.23 12.66
N PRO A 6 -15.61 -0.83 13.48
CA PRO A 6 -14.35 -1.56 13.67
C PRO A 6 -13.81 -2.19 12.38
N HIS A 7 -14.67 -2.53 11.42
CA HIS A 7 -14.23 -3.02 10.10
C HIS A 7 -13.51 -1.94 9.29
N PHE A 8 -13.92 -0.68 9.44
CA PHE A 8 -13.27 0.45 8.78
C PHE A 8 -11.90 0.75 9.40
N ALA A 9 -11.79 0.61 10.73
CA ALA A 9 -10.52 0.80 11.44
C ALA A 9 -9.48 -0.27 11.06
N PHE A 10 -9.89 -1.53 10.92
CA PHE A 10 -8.97 -2.61 10.50
C PHE A 10 -8.49 -2.45 9.06
N GLY A 11 -9.37 -2.05 8.14
CA GLY A 11 -9.05 -1.78 6.74
C GLY A 11 -8.05 -0.63 6.54
N VAL A 12 -8.15 0.43 7.34
CA VAL A 12 -7.17 1.55 7.29
C VAL A 12 -5.84 1.15 7.92
N TYR A 13 -5.86 0.37 9.00
CA TYR A 13 -4.65 -0.12 9.68
C TYR A 13 -3.76 -0.96 8.76
N ILE A 14 -4.34 -1.89 7.99
CA ILE A 14 -3.57 -2.72 7.04
C ILE A 14 -2.88 -1.87 5.95
N VAL A 15 -3.55 -0.83 5.44
CA VAL A 15 -2.99 0.07 4.43
C VAL A 15 -1.83 0.88 5.01
N VAL A 16 -1.97 1.36 6.25
CA VAL A 16 -0.90 2.07 6.97
C VAL A 16 0.32 1.16 7.16
N MET A 17 0.12 -0.10 7.56
CA MET A 17 1.22 -1.06 7.72
C MET A 17 1.94 -1.34 6.40
N ILE A 18 1.20 -1.58 5.31
CA ILE A 18 1.80 -1.85 4.00
C ILE A 18 2.61 -0.64 3.51
N ARG A 19 2.08 0.59 3.66
CA ARG A 19 2.82 1.81 3.30
C ARG A 19 4.10 1.97 4.11
N ASN A 20 4.07 1.67 5.41
CA ASN A 20 5.25 1.70 6.25
C ASN A 20 6.31 0.69 5.80
N ASN A 21 5.89 -0.53 5.47
CA ASN A 21 6.80 -1.57 5.00
C ASN A 21 7.44 -1.22 3.65
N LEU A 22 6.69 -0.64 2.72
CA LEU A 22 7.23 -0.18 1.42
C LEU A 22 8.25 0.94 1.60
N ARG A 23 8.03 1.88 2.53
CA ARG A 23 8.99 2.95 2.83
C ARG A 23 10.30 2.40 3.38
N VAL A 24 10.22 1.43 4.31
CA VAL A 24 11.41 0.77 4.84
C VAL A 24 12.14 -0.04 3.76
N LEU A 25 11.39 -0.71 2.88
CA LEU A 25 11.97 -1.44 1.74
C LEU A 25 12.73 -0.50 0.80
N GLU A 26 12.14 0.63 0.44
CA GLU A 26 12.78 1.66 -0.39
C GLU A 26 14.08 2.16 0.21
N GLN A 27 14.10 2.46 1.51
CA GLN A 27 15.33 2.86 2.21
C GLN A 27 16.41 1.79 2.13
N LYS A 28 16.04 0.52 2.35
CA LYS A 28 16.99 -0.61 2.27
C LYS A 28 17.53 -0.81 0.86
N VAL A 29 16.69 -0.67 -0.17
CA VAL A 29 17.12 -0.78 -1.57
C VAL A 29 18.12 0.34 -1.91
N ASN A 30 17.81 1.58 -1.50
CA ASN A 30 18.66 2.74 -1.77
C ASN A 30 20.03 2.62 -1.08
N ALA A 31 20.04 2.15 0.18
CA ALA A 31 21.24 1.99 0.99
C ALA A 31 22.01 0.67 0.74
N SER A 32 21.55 -0.18 -0.18
CA SER A 32 22.21 -1.46 -0.45
C SER A 32 23.45 -1.28 -1.33
N ASP A 33 24.62 -1.63 -0.81
CA ASP A 33 25.87 -1.65 -1.60
C ASP A 33 26.00 -2.89 -2.49
N LYS A 34 25.10 -3.87 -2.32
CA LYS A 34 25.12 -5.16 -3.05
C LYS A 34 24.33 -5.13 -4.36
N LEU A 35 23.48 -4.12 -4.54
CA LEU A 35 22.63 -3.99 -5.73
C LEU A 35 23.30 -3.05 -6.73
N SER A 36 23.29 -3.43 -8.00
CA SER A 36 23.69 -2.51 -9.07
C SER A 36 22.68 -1.37 -9.21
N ASP A 37 23.09 -0.27 -9.83
CA ASP A 37 22.19 0.86 -10.08
C ASP A 37 20.98 0.47 -10.94
N ALA A 38 21.16 -0.47 -11.87
CA ALA A 38 20.07 -1.02 -12.68
C ALA A 38 19.08 -1.81 -11.83
N ASP A 39 19.56 -2.70 -10.95
CA ASP A 39 18.69 -3.47 -10.04
C ASP A 39 17.94 -2.55 -9.07
N LYS A 40 18.62 -1.52 -8.55
CA LYS A 40 17.98 -0.50 -7.69
C LYS A 40 16.87 0.22 -8.45
N PHE A 41 17.12 0.63 -9.68
CA PHE A 41 16.13 1.32 -10.51
C PHE A 41 14.91 0.45 -10.80
N ASP A 42 15.10 -0.82 -11.15
CA ASP A 42 13.99 -1.74 -11.39
C ASP A 42 13.16 -1.98 -10.13
N LEU A 43 13.81 -2.21 -8.98
CA LEU A 43 13.13 -2.36 -7.69
C LEU A 43 12.37 -1.09 -7.28
N GLN A 44 12.96 0.09 -7.48
CA GLN A 44 12.29 1.37 -7.25
C GLN A 44 11.05 1.55 -8.14
N GLN A 45 11.09 1.11 -9.40
CA GLN A 45 9.92 1.11 -10.26
C GLN A 45 8.81 0.20 -9.73
N TYR A 46 9.15 -1.00 -9.25
CA TYR A 46 8.16 -1.89 -8.64
C TYR A 46 7.55 -1.28 -7.37
N ILE A 47 8.36 -0.70 -6.49
CA ILE A 47 7.88 0.01 -5.29
C ILE A 47 6.93 1.15 -5.66
N THR A 48 7.27 1.92 -6.69
CA THR A 48 6.43 3.02 -7.22
C THR A 48 5.08 2.49 -7.73
N ARG A 49 5.09 1.38 -8.48
CA ARG A 49 3.85 0.73 -8.95
C ARG A 49 3.00 0.24 -7.78
N CYS A 50 3.60 -0.32 -6.72
CA CYS A 50 2.89 -0.71 -5.51
C CYS A 50 2.20 0.48 -4.82
N TYR A 51 2.87 1.64 -4.72
CA TYR A 51 2.25 2.87 -4.20
C TYR A 51 1.08 3.36 -5.07
N GLY A 52 1.20 3.25 -6.40
CA GLY A 52 0.11 3.52 -7.34
C GLY A 52 -1.11 2.64 -7.07
N SER A 53 -0.91 1.32 -6.97
CA SER A 53 -1.98 0.36 -6.67
C SER A 53 -2.65 0.60 -5.32
N LEU A 54 -1.88 0.95 -4.28
CA LEU A 54 -2.44 1.30 -2.96
C LEU A 54 -3.26 2.60 -2.98
N THR A 55 -2.93 3.52 -3.88
CA THR A 55 -3.72 4.74 -4.07
C THR A 55 -5.05 4.41 -4.74
N THR A 56 -5.03 3.61 -5.80
CA THR A 56 -6.25 3.09 -6.45
C THR A 56 -7.11 2.28 -5.49
N PHE A 57 -6.51 1.39 -4.69
CA PHE A 57 -7.21 0.62 -3.67
C PHE A 57 -7.91 1.53 -2.64
N ASN A 58 -7.24 2.57 -2.14
CA ASN A 58 -7.87 3.50 -1.20
C ASN A 58 -9.06 4.26 -1.83
N ILE A 59 -8.99 4.59 -3.13
CA ILE A 59 -10.09 5.24 -3.87
C ILE A 59 -11.28 4.29 -4.01
N LEU A 60 -11.04 3.04 -4.43
CA LEU A 60 -12.09 2.02 -4.59
C LEU A 60 -12.81 1.71 -3.26
N PHE A 61 -12.09 1.71 -2.13
CA PHE A 61 -12.70 1.45 -0.82
C PHE A 61 -13.30 2.69 -0.15
N LYS A 62 -13.08 3.90 -0.71
CA LYS A 62 -13.70 5.14 -0.22
C LYS A 62 -15.16 5.28 -0.66
N ASN A 63 -15.54 4.64 -1.77
CA ASN A 63 -16.93 4.53 -2.20
C ASN A 63 -17.57 3.28 -1.58
N LYS A 64 -18.56 3.48 -0.70
CA LYS A 64 -19.28 2.36 -0.05
C LYS A 64 -19.96 1.40 -1.05
N ASP A 65 -20.26 1.85 -2.26
CA ASP A 65 -20.88 1.05 -3.32
C ASP A 65 -19.92 0.10 -4.06
N ASP A 66 -18.61 0.38 -4.03
CA ASP A 66 -17.57 -0.44 -4.68
C ASP A 66 -16.94 -1.47 -3.74
N GLN A 67 -17.34 -1.49 -2.46
CA GLN A 67 -16.98 -2.57 -1.56
C GLN A 67 -17.58 -3.86 -2.11
N PHE A 68 -16.71 -4.77 -2.54
CA PHE A 68 -17.06 -6.09 -3.08
C PHE A 68 -18.31 -6.63 -2.39
N ARG A 69 -19.46 -6.51 -3.05
CA ARG A 69 -20.64 -7.30 -2.71
C ARG A 69 -20.24 -8.72 -3.03
N THR A 70 -19.83 -9.46 -2.01
CA THR A 70 -19.83 -10.92 -2.03
C THR A 70 -21.28 -11.33 -2.23
N GLY A 71 -21.70 -11.40 -3.49
CA GLY A 71 -22.97 -11.96 -3.90
C GLY A 71 -22.89 -13.48 -3.82
N GLY A 72 -23.78 -14.03 -3.00
CA GLY A 72 -24.44 -15.35 -3.04
C GLY A 72 -23.75 -16.49 -3.77
#